data_AF-A0AA37HSF8-F1
#
_entry.id   AF-A0AA37HSF8-F1
#
_cell.length_a   1.000
_cell.length_b   1.000
_cell.length_c   1.000
_cell.angle_alpha   90.00
_cell.angle_beta   90.00
_cell.angle_gamma   90.00
#
_symmetry.space_group_name_H-M   'P 1'
#
loop_
_entity.id
_entity.type
_entity.pdbx_description
1 polymer ?
#
loop_
_entity_poly.entity_id
_entity_poly.type
_entity_poly.pdbx_seq_one_letter_code
_entity_poly.pdbx_strand_id
1 'polypeptide(L)' 'MSIFQIKQKSNGAVLWTGSADDEQTALDAMAREAGYRDFSALPDTLRAAGIQASKLDLIS' A
#
# COMPACT_ATOMS: atom_id res chain seq x y z
N MET A 1 -7.75 -12.21 5.83
CA MET A 1 -7.43 -10.87 6.38
C MET A 1 -6.17 -10.85 7.22
N SER A 2 -5.11 -10.31 6.64
CA SER A 2 -3.87 -9.94 7.33
C SER A 2 -3.74 -8.42 7.35
N ILE A 3 -2.98 -7.87 8.29
CA ILE A 3 -2.63 -6.44 8.23
C ILE A 3 -1.53 -6.28 7.19
N PHE A 4 -1.71 -5.33 6.28
CA PHE A 4 -0.72 -4.89 5.33
C PHE A 4 -0.32 -3.46 5.65
N GLN A 5 0.96 -3.18 5.49
CA GLN A 5 1.53 -1.86 5.60
C GLN A 5 2.19 -1.51 4.28
N ILE A 6 1.76 -0.39 3.72
CA ILE A 6 2.29 0.15 2.49
C ILE A 6 3.29 1.23 2.82
N LYS A 7 4.49 1.09 2.28
CA LYS A 7 5.60 2.03 2.47
C LYS A 7 6.11 2.56 1.14
N GLN A 8 6.56 3.82 1.14
CA GLN A 8 7.39 4.37 0.08
C GLN A 8 8.80 3.81 0.20
N LYS A 9 9.32 3.21 -0.87
CA LYS A 9 10.72 2.73 -0.94
C LYS A 9 11.71 3.88 -0.94
N SER A 10 11.33 5.03 -1.49
CA SER A 10 12.20 6.22 -1.59
C SER A 10 12.66 6.77 -0.23
N ASN A 11 11.78 6.79 0.77
CA ASN A 11 12.03 7.42 2.08
C ASN A 11 11.66 6.54 3.28
N GLY A 12 11.09 5.36 3.05
CA GLY A 12 10.60 4.47 4.11
C GLY A 12 9.29 4.91 4.78
N ALA A 13 8.65 5.98 4.29
CA ALA A 13 7.44 6.52 4.88
C ALA A 13 6.26 5.55 4.71
N VAL A 14 5.48 5.39 5.78
CA VAL A 14 4.27 4.57 5.78
C VAL A 14 3.15 5.38 5.15
N LEU A 15 2.68 4.96 3.98
CA LEU A 15 1.56 5.60 3.29
C LEU A 15 0.21 5.13 3.82
N TRP A 16 0.11 3.85 4.14
CA TRP A 16 -1.14 3.23 4.51
C TRP A 16 -0.91 2.00 5.36
N THR A 17 -1.81 1.75 6.31
CA THR A 17 -1.81 0.52 7.10
C THR A 17 -3.25 0.06 7.28
N GLY A 18 -3.56 -1.16 6.89
CA GLY A 18 -4.92 -1.69 7.00
C GLY A 18 -5.00 -3.17 6.70
N SER A 19 -6.19 -3.71 6.91
CA SER A 19 -6.48 -5.13 6.71
C SER A 19 -6.79 -5.39 5.23
N ALA A 20 -6.11 -6.35 4.61
CA ALA A 20 -6.44 -6.82 3.28
C ALA A 20 -6.29 -8.34 3.18
N ASP A 21 -6.82 -8.93 2.11
CA ASP A 21 -6.67 -10.36 1.84
C ASP A 21 -5.34 -10.68 1.15
N ASP A 22 -4.84 -9.76 0.33
CA ASP A 22 -3.59 -9.88 -0.41
C ASP A 22 -2.96 -8.49 -0.66
N GLU A 23 -1.73 -8.48 -1.19
CA GLU A 23 -0.96 -7.26 -1.46
C GLU A 23 -1.64 -6.34 -2.49
N GLN A 24 -2.28 -6.90 -3.52
CA GLN A 24 -2.96 -6.12 -4.55
C GLN A 24 -4.20 -5.45 -3.96
N THR A 25 -5.00 -6.19 -3.18
CA THR A 25 -6.13 -5.64 -2.44
C THR A 25 -5.71 -4.52 -1.47
N ALA A 26 -4.55 -4.65 -0.81
CA ALA A 26 -4.01 -3.58 0.04
C ALA A 26 -3.64 -2.32 -0.77
N LEU A 27 -2.99 -2.49 -1.94
CA LEU A 27 -2.61 -1.40 -2.82
C LEU A 27 -3.84 -0.66 -3.38
N ASP A 28 -4.86 -1.41 -3.79
CA ASP A 28 -6.12 -0.87 -4.29
C ASP A 28 -6.92 -0.18 -3.19
N ALA A 29 -6.95 -0.74 -1.97
CA ALA A 29 -7.57 -0.10 -0.81
C ALA A 29 -6.88 1.24 -0.50
N MET A 30 -5.55 1.27 -0.44
CA MET A 30 -4.79 2.50 -0.23
C MET A 30 -5.04 3.55 -1.31
N ALA A 31 -5.03 3.14 -2.59
CA ALA A 31 -5.33 4.05 -3.68
C ALA A 31 -6.75 4.61 -3.57
N ARG A 32 -7.72 3.75 -3.26
CA ARG A 32 -9.12 4.12 -3.05
C ARG A 32 -9.31 5.08 -1.90
N GLU A 33 -8.61 4.88 -0.78
CA GLU A 33 -8.65 5.79 0.36
C GLU A 33 -7.95 7.12 0.11
N ALA A 34 -6.91 7.12 -0.72
CA ALA A 34 -6.28 8.34 -1.21
C ALA A 34 -7.13 9.10 -2.26
N GLY A 35 -8.30 8.58 -2.64
CA GLY A 35 -9.24 9.19 -3.59
C GLY A 35 -9.03 8.79 -5.05
N TYR A 36 -8.17 7.80 -5.31
CA TYR A 36 -7.95 7.22 -6.63
C TYR A 36 -8.88 6.02 -6.85
N ARG A 37 -8.97 5.53 -8.09
CA ARG A 37 -9.82 4.38 -8.41
C ARG A 37 -9.21 3.05 -7.95
N ASP A 38 -7.91 2.90 -8.15
CA ASP A 38 -7.13 1.67 -7.97
C ASP A 38 -5.62 2.02 -8.05
N PHE A 39 -4.75 1.04 -7.79
CA PHE A 39 -3.29 1.23 -7.82
C PHE A 39 -2.77 1.75 -9.17
N SER A 40 -3.48 1.48 -10.27
CA SER A 40 -3.10 1.96 -11.61
C SER A 40 -3.47 3.42 -11.83
N ALA A 41 -4.43 3.95 -11.06
CA ALA A 41 -4.81 5.36 -11.09
C ALA A 41 -3.87 6.25 -10.26
N LEU A 42 -2.92 5.66 -9.52
CA LEU A 42 -1.92 6.42 -8.78
C LEU A 42 -1.00 7.20 -9.73
N PRO A 43 -0.57 8.41 -9.33
CA PRO A 43 0.37 9.19 -10.13
C PRO A 43 1.66 8.42 -10.41
N ASP A 44 2.22 8.58 -11.61
CA ASP A 44 3.50 7.98 -11.99
C ASP A 44 4.62 8.35 -11.03
N THR A 45 4.58 9.54 -10.42
CA THR A 45 5.55 9.96 -9.39
C THR A 45 5.51 9.07 -8.15
N LEU A 46 4.33 8.64 -7.73
CA LEU A 46 4.15 7.74 -6.59
C LEU A 46 4.60 6.32 -6.95
N ARG A 47 4.27 5.85 -8.16
CA ARG A 47 4.72 4.56 -8.68
C ARG A 47 6.23 4.52 -8.89
N ALA A 48 6.83 5.60 -9.40
CA ALA A 48 8.25 5.76 -9.63
C ALA A 48 9.05 5.88 -8.33
N ALA A 49 8.48 6.48 -7.28
CA ALA A 49 9.05 6.47 -5.93
C ALA A 49 9.15 5.04 -5.33
N GLY A 50 8.45 4.09 -5.92
CA GLY A 50 8.39 2.70 -5.48
C GLY A 50 7.51 2.56 -4.25
N ILE A 51 6.44 1.79 -4.39
CA ILE A 51 5.52 1.48 -3.29
C ILE A 51 5.67 0.00 -2.98
N GLN A 52 5.79 -0.35 -1.71
CA GLN A 52 5.88 -1.74 -1.27
C GLN A 52 4.75 -2.03 -0.29
N ALA A 53 3.92 -3.02 -0.63
CA ALA A 53 3.06 -3.67 0.35
C ALA A 53 3.91 -4.65 1.17
N SER A 54 3.73 -4.66 2.47
CA SER A 54 4.39 -5.61 3.36
C SER A 54 3.35 -6.09 4.36
N LYS A 55 3.11 -7.40 4.36
CA LYS A 55 2.26 -8.02 5.36
C LYS A 55 2.91 -7.86 6.73
N LEU A 56 2.20 -7.30 7.69
CA LEU A 56 2.56 -7.41 9.11
C LEU A 56 2.12 -8.79 9.57
N ASP A 57 3.06 -9.72 9.55
CA ASP A 57 2.97 -10.85 10.46
C ASP A 57 3.30 -10.30 11.85
N LEU A 58 2.27 -10.11 12.67
CA LEU A 58 2.42 -9.94 14.11
C LEU A 58 2.97 -11.27 14.64
N ILE A 59 4.30 -11.38 14.66
CA ILE A 59 4.99 -12.50 15.28
C ILE A 59 4.81 -12.29 16.79
N SER A 60 3.96 -13.13 17.39
CA SER A 60 3.84 -13.33 18.84
C SER A 60 5.11 -13.96 19.43
#